data_AF-A0A011PZG2-F1
#
_entry.id   AF-A0A011PZG2-F1
#
_cell.length_a   1.000
_cell.length_b   1.000
_cell.length_c   1.000
_cell.angle_alpha   90.00
_cell.angle_beta   90.00
_cell.angle_gamma   90.00
#
_symmetry.space_group_name_H-M   'P 1'
#
loop_
_entity.id
_entity.type
_entity.pdbx_description
1 polymer ?
#
loop_
_entity_poly.entity_id
_entity_poly.type
_entity_poly.pdbx_seq_one_letter_code
_entity_poly.pdbx_strand_id
1 'polypeptide(L)' 'MPQVELLQPHTHAGVDHAPGAVIELDDDLARWLADLGIARPVLDAAAKPHSKFEEKSK' A
#
# COMPACT_ATOMS: atom_id res chain seq x y z
N MET A 1 -11.18 -0.47 7.33
CA MET A 1 -10.40 -0.20 6.12
C MET A 1 -9.08 -0.96 6.29
N PRO A 2 -8.88 -2.10 5.63
CA PRO A 2 -7.63 -2.85 5.74
C PRO A 2 -6.49 -2.11 5.03
N GLN A 3 -5.28 -2.35 5.52
CA GLN A 3 -4.06 -1.79 4.96
C GLN A 3 -3.24 -2.89 4.30
N VAL A 4 -2.66 -2.59 3.14
CA VAL A 4 -1.76 -3.49 2.43
C VAL A 4 -0.44 -2.79 2.12
N GLU A 5 0.65 -3.51 2.30
CA GLU A 5 1.98 -3.10 1.85
C GLU A 5 2.14 -3.51 0.39
N LEU A 6 2.35 -2.56 -0.50
CA LEU A 6 2.59 -2.84 -1.91
C LEU A 6 3.94 -3.52 -2.10
N LEU A 7 4.01 -4.57 -2.90
CA LEU A 7 5.25 -5.21 -3.33
C LEU A 7 5.71 -4.70 -4.70
N GLN A 8 4.80 -4.07 -5.44
CA GLN A 8 5.04 -3.46 -6.75
C GLN A 8 4.50 -2.03 -6.79
N PRO A 9 5.02 -1.17 -7.68
CA PRO A 9 4.46 0.17 -7.85
C PRO A 9 3.00 0.10 -8.31
N HIS A 10 2.12 0.85 -7.66
CA HIS A 10 0.69 0.87 -7.96
C HIS A 10 0.14 2.29 -7.91
N THR A 11 -0.70 2.65 -8.87
CA THR A 11 -1.39 3.95 -8.87
C THR A 11 -2.78 3.79 -8.27
N HIS A 12 -3.00 4.38 -7.10
CA HIS A 12 -4.29 4.36 -6.41
C HIS A 12 -4.88 5.78 -6.35
N ALA A 13 -6.13 5.96 -6.76
CA ALA A 13 -6.80 7.26 -6.80
C ALA A 13 -6.02 8.37 -7.55
N GLY A 14 -5.20 7.99 -8.54
CA GLY A 14 -4.36 8.92 -9.30
C GLY A 14 -3.02 9.28 -8.64
N VAL A 15 -2.69 8.68 -7.49
CA VAL A 15 -1.40 8.82 -6.80
C VAL A 15 -0.58 7.57 -7.05
N ASP A 16 0.67 7.73 -7.51
CA ASP A 16 1.59 6.60 -7.60
C ASP A 16 2.15 6.26 -6.21
N HIS A 17 2.14 4.97 -5.92
CA HIS A 17 2.71 4.41 -4.71
C HIS A 17 3.84 3.47 -5.11
N ALA A 18 5.00 3.65 -4.48
CA ALA A 18 6.13 2.76 -4.68
C ALA A 18 5.91 1.40 -4.01
N PRO A 19 6.65 0.36 -4.45
CA PRO A 19 6.79 -0.85 -3.66
C PRO A 19 7.34 -0.51 -2.25
N GLY A 20 6.76 -1.12 -1.23
CA GLY A 20 6.97 -0.88 0.19
C GLY A 20 6.01 0.15 0.80
N ALA A 21 5.21 0.85 0.00
CA ALA A 21 4.22 1.78 0.51
C ALA A 21 3.01 1.02 1.09
N VAL A 22 2.54 1.47 2.26
CA VAL A 22 1.31 0.95 2.87
C VAL A 22 0.15 1.83 2.45
N ILE A 23 -0.85 1.24 1.79
CA ILE A 23 -2.06 1.94 1.36
C ILE A 23 -3.31 1.32 1.98
N GLU A 24 -4.31 2.16 2.25
CA GLU A 24 -5.62 1.74 2.74
C GLU A 24 -6.56 1.55 1.55
N LEU A 25 -7.23 0.40 1.48
CA LEU A 25 -8.17 0.07 0.41
C LEU A 25 -9.20 -0.95 0.90
N ASP A 26 -10.24 -1.21 0.11
CA ASP A 26 -11.31 -2.14 0.49
C ASP A 26 -10.81 -3.58 0.67
N ASP A 27 -11.48 -4.34 1.55
CA ASP A 27 -11.15 -5.75 1.83
C ASP A 27 -11.07 -6.62 0.57
N ASP A 28 -12.01 -6.46 -0.38
CA ASP A 28 -11.99 -7.16 -1.65
C ASP A 28 -10.72 -6.85 -2.47
N LEU A 29 -10.33 -5.58 -2.53
CA LEU A 29 -9.15 -5.17 -3.29
C LEU A 29 -7.86 -5.61 -2.59
N ALA A 30 -7.82 -5.56 -1.25
CA ALA A 30 -6.69 -6.02 -0.45
C ALA A 30 -6.46 -7.51 -0.67
N ARG A 31 -7.55 -8.28 -0.68
CA ARG A 31 -7.51 -9.71 -0.93
C ARG A 31 -7.04 -10.02 -2.34
N TRP A 32 -7.54 -9.29 -3.33
CA TRP A 32 -7.16 -9.46 -4.72
C TRP A 32 -5.68 -9.15 -4.96
N LEU A 33 -5.16 -8.04 -4.43
CA LEU A 33 -3.74 -7.69 -4.55
C LEU A 33 -2.83 -8.70 -3.83
N ALA A 34 -3.27 -9.24 -2.71
CA ALA A 34 -2.55 -10.28 -1.97
C ALA A 34 -2.51 -11.61 -2.73
N ASP A 35 -3.61 -12.01 -3.36
CA ASP A 35 -3.70 -13.23 -4.17
C ASP A 35 -2.78 -13.17 -5.39
N LEU A 36 -2.70 -12.00 -6.03
CA LEU A 36 -1.79 -11.76 -7.15
C LEU A 36 -0.31 -11.63 -6.74
N GLY A 37 0.00 -11.59 -5.45
CA GLY A 37 1.35 -11.33 -4.94
C GLY A 37 1.84 -9.89 -5.21
N ILE A 38 0.92 -8.95 -5.45
CA ILE A 38 1.20 -7.54 -5.73
C ILE A 38 1.29 -6.74 -4.43
N ALA A 39 0.57 -7.16 -3.38
CA ALA A 39 0.61 -6.54 -2.07
C ALA A 39 0.58 -7.58 -0.95
N ARG A 40 0.88 -7.16 0.28
CA ARG A 40 0.82 -8.01 1.47
C ARG A 40 -0.10 -7.38 2.51
N PRO A 41 -1.10 -8.11 3.04
CA PRO A 41 -1.98 -7.57 4.07
C PRO A 41 -1.17 -7.26 5.32
N VAL A 42 -1.29 -6.04 5.81
CA VAL A 42 -0.67 -5.61 7.06
C VAL A 42 -1.67 -5.94 8.16
N LEU A 43 -1.45 -7.06 8.84
CA LEU A 43 -2.16 -7.37 10.07
C LEU A 43 -1.62 -6.43 11.15
N ASP A 44 -2.47 -5.49 11.56
CA ASP A 44 -2.22 -4.44 12.56
C ASP A 44 -1.51 -5.02 13.80
N ALA A 45 -0.18 -4.93 13.82
CA ALA A 45 0.65 -5.28 14.98
C ALA A 45 1.70 -4.22 15.31
N ALA A 46 1.87 -3.21 14.45
CA ALA A 46 2.67 -2.03 14.76
C ALA A 46 2.35 -0.93 13.77
N ALA A 47 1.36 -0.10 14.11
CA ALA A 47 1.17 1.21 13.52
C ALA A 47 2.50 1.99 13.55
N LYS A 48 3.21 1.98 12.42
CA LYS A 48 4.21 2.97 12.07
C LYS A 48 3.73 3.59 10.77
N PRO A 49 3.11 4.78 10.81
CA PRO A 49 2.74 5.49 9.59
C PRO A 49 4.03 5.95 8.92
N HIS A 50 4.60 5.12 8.06
CA HIS A 50 5.63 5.53 7.11
C HIS A 50 4.97 5.94 5.80
N SER A 51 4.17 7.01 5.85
CA SER A 51 4.01 7.87 4.69
C SER A 51 5.28 8.70 4.56
N LYS A 52 6.30 8.15 3.88
CA LYS A 52 7.45 8.93 3.44
C LYS A 52 7.64 8.73 1.94
N PHE A 53 6.63 9.17 1.18
CA PHE A 53 6.93 9.79 -0.10
C PHE A 53 7.15 11.28 0.18
N GLU A 54 8.38 11.56 0.62
CA GLU A 54 8.96 12.89 0.56
C GLU A 54 9.17 13.15 -0.94
N GLU A 55 8.20 13.83 -1.57
CA GLU A 55 8.36 14.43 -2.89
C GLU A 55 9.44 15.52 -2.78
N LYS A 56 10.71 15.12 -2.84
CA LYS A 56 11.80 16.06 -3.09
C LYS A 56 11.91 16.24 -4.60
N SER A 57 11.16 17.18 -5.15
CA SER A 57 11.46 17.80 -6.44
C SER A 57 10.73 19.14 -6.60
N LYS A 58 11.24 20.21 -5.97
CA LYS A 58 12.00 21.25 -6.69
C LYS A 58 12.69 22.23 -5.74
#